data_AF-A0A7S4B215-F1
#
_entry.id   AF-A0A7S4B215-F1
#
_cell.length_a   1.000
_cell.length_b   1.000
_cell.length_c   1.000
_cell.angle_alpha   90.00
_cell.angle_beta   90.00
_cell.angle_gamma   90.00
#
_symmetry.space_group_name_H-M   'P 1'
#
loop_
_entity.id
_entity.type
_entity.pdbx_description
1 polymer ?
#
loop_
_entity_poly.entity_id
_entity_poly.type
_entity_poly.pdbx_seq_one_letter_code
_entity_poly.pdbx_strand_id
1 'polypeptide(L)'
;GSPLVFAGKSHRDLALGFWHGDPRKYPDLSDRGYTEPSADAMALGDVSCHHGWTLHCAPPNQETRQRRALAVSYFIDGAVRVADPADGYGEDRESHHAWSTQIAPGRRAAHSLLPVVWPPSAARHNRAAQSRSQRRGSGSGSGGGG
;
A
#
# COMPACT_ATOMS: atom_id res chain seq x y z
N GLY A 1 -23.56 -8.26 9.32
CA GLY A 1 -22.56 -7.92 8.28
C GLY A 1 -21.30 -8.72 8.48
N SER A 2 -20.38 -8.75 7.52
CA SER A 2 -19.13 -9.54 7.60
C SER A 2 -17.89 -8.63 7.78
N PRO A 3 -17.47 -8.28 9.00
CA PRO A 3 -16.26 -7.47 9.20
C PRO A 3 -14.99 -8.27 8.86
N LEU A 4 -13.88 -7.57 8.64
CA LEU A 4 -12.58 -8.23 8.51
C LEU A 4 -12.16 -8.83 9.85
N VAL A 5 -11.51 -9.99 9.78
CA VAL A 5 -10.79 -10.63 10.87
C VAL A 5 -9.31 -10.58 10.53
N PHE A 6 -8.48 -10.24 11.51
CA PHE A 6 -7.04 -10.08 11.32
C PHE A 6 -6.30 -11.10 12.18
N ALA A 7 -5.26 -11.73 11.63
CA ALA A 7 -4.32 -12.51 12.40
C ALA A 7 -3.36 -11.54 13.12
N GLY A 8 -3.53 -11.41 14.43
CA GLY A 8 -2.75 -10.50 15.26
C GLY A 8 -1.25 -10.75 15.15
N LYS A 9 -0.49 -9.68 14.90
CA LYS A 9 0.97 -9.67 14.72
C LYS A 9 1.51 -10.52 13.55
N SER A 10 0.66 -11.09 12.69
CA SER A 10 1.13 -11.97 11.61
C SER A 10 2.03 -11.28 10.59
N HIS A 11 1.97 -9.96 10.46
CA HIS A 11 2.87 -9.18 9.60
C HIS A 11 4.37 -9.29 9.98
N ARG A 12 4.67 -9.84 11.16
CA ARG A 12 6.03 -10.13 11.63
C ARG A 12 6.50 -11.54 11.27
N ASP A 13 5.58 -12.37 10.81
CA ASP A 13 5.82 -13.73 10.39
C ASP A 13 5.88 -13.72 8.85
N LEU A 14 7.10 -13.81 8.31
CA LEU A 14 7.33 -13.84 6.86
C LEU A 14 6.79 -15.15 6.29
N ALA A 15 5.49 -15.20 6.07
CA ALA A 15 4.79 -16.38 5.55
C ALA A 15 4.39 -16.15 4.09
N LEU A 16 4.80 -17.06 3.22
CA LEU A 16 4.36 -17.12 1.82
C LEU A 16 3.09 -17.98 1.65
N GLY A 17 2.52 -18.49 2.75
CA GLY A 17 1.30 -19.29 2.76
C GLY A 17 0.05 -18.43 2.90
N PHE A 18 -1.11 -19.05 2.70
CA PHE A 18 -2.42 -18.41 2.86
C PHE A 18 -3.03 -18.78 4.22
N TRP A 19 -3.79 -17.85 4.80
CA TRP A 19 -4.60 -18.13 5.99
C TRP A 19 -5.97 -18.65 5.56
N HIS A 20 -6.33 -19.89 5.97
CA HIS A 20 -7.49 -20.63 5.47
C HIS A 20 -7.44 -20.91 3.94
N GLY A 21 -6.23 -21.04 3.38
CA GLY A 21 -6.04 -21.34 1.96
C GLY A 21 -6.37 -22.80 1.61
N ASP A 22 -6.40 -23.11 0.31
CA ASP A 22 -6.48 -24.51 -0.15
C ASP A 22 -5.17 -25.23 0.23
N PRO A 23 -5.21 -26.19 1.18
CA PRO A 23 -4.00 -26.87 1.65
C PRO A 23 -3.33 -27.71 0.55
N ARG A 24 -4.02 -27.97 -0.55
CA ARG A 24 -3.45 -28.67 -1.73
C ARG A 24 -2.57 -27.76 -2.58
N LYS A 25 -2.69 -26.44 -2.42
CA LYS A 25 -1.91 -25.44 -3.19
C LYS A 25 -0.87 -24.73 -2.36
N TYR A 26 -1.18 -24.44 -1.10
CA TYR A 26 -0.30 -23.71 -0.19
C TYR A 26 -0.45 -24.24 1.24
N PRO A 27 0.61 -24.18 2.08
CA PRO A 27 0.47 -24.49 3.50
C PRO A 27 -0.59 -23.59 4.16
N ASP A 28 -1.54 -24.19 4.87
CA ASP A 28 -2.49 -23.45 5.71
C ASP A 28 -1.78 -22.95 6.98
N LEU A 29 -1.93 -21.67 7.25
CA LEU A 29 -1.29 -20.99 8.37
C LEU A 29 -2.16 -20.94 9.64
N SER A 30 -3.36 -21.56 9.61
CA SER A 30 -4.33 -21.53 10.73
C SER A 30 -3.78 -22.09 12.04
N ASP A 31 -2.89 -23.10 11.99
CA ASP A 31 -2.34 -23.75 13.18
C ASP A 31 -1.24 -22.94 13.90
N ARG A 32 -0.94 -21.71 13.44
CA ARG A 32 0.13 -20.87 14.02
C ARG A 32 -0.28 -20.14 15.30
N GLY A 33 -1.53 -20.31 15.76
CA GLY A 33 -1.99 -19.78 17.05
C GLY A 33 -2.04 -18.25 17.10
N TYR A 34 -2.33 -17.59 15.99
CA TYR A 34 -2.51 -16.14 15.97
C TYR A 34 -3.70 -15.74 16.84
N THR A 35 -3.61 -14.62 17.55
CA THR A 35 -4.81 -14.01 18.15
C THR A 35 -5.67 -13.45 17.01
N GLU A 36 -6.99 -13.61 17.05
CA GLU A 36 -7.88 -13.16 15.98
C GLU A 36 -8.76 -11.96 16.41
N PRO A 37 -8.20 -10.74 16.54
CA PRO A 37 -9.04 -9.57 16.72
C PRO A 37 -9.91 -9.35 15.48
N SER A 38 -11.23 -9.30 15.69
CA SER A 38 -12.16 -8.78 14.69
C SER A 38 -12.24 -7.25 14.83
N ALA A 39 -12.49 -6.55 13.72
CA ALA A 39 -12.75 -5.09 13.76
C ALA A 39 -14.12 -4.73 14.36
N ASP A 40 -14.86 -5.70 14.91
CA ASP A 40 -16.27 -5.59 15.29
C ASP A 40 -17.14 -5.02 14.15
N ALA A 41 -18.41 -4.71 14.43
CA ALA A 41 -19.31 -4.13 13.44
C ALA A 41 -18.89 -2.67 13.13
N MET A 42 -18.37 -2.44 11.93
CA MET A 42 -18.01 -1.11 11.44
C MET A 42 -19.24 -0.34 10.94
N ALA A 43 -19.36 0.93 11.34
CA ALA A 43 -20.33 1.87 10.80
C ALA A 43 -19.84 2.51 9.49
N LEU A 44 -20.74 3.17 8.76
CA LEU A 44 -20.36 3.92 7.56
C LEU A 44 -19.38 5.04 7.95
N GLY A 45 -18.20 5.04 7.34
CA GLY A 45 -17.14 6.01 7.60
C GLY A 45 -16.03 5.48 8.52
N ASP A 46 -16.24 4.35 9.19
CA ASP A 46 -15.17 3.69 9.96
C ASP A 46 -14.10 3.14 9.02
N VAL A 47 -12.86 3.14 9.51
CA VAL A 47 -11.69 2.69 8.74
C VAL A 47 -10.84 1.75 9.59
N SER A 48 -10.48 0.61 9.00
CA SER A 48 -9.44 -0.27 9.52
C SER A 48 -8.18 -0.14 8.68
N CYS A 49 -7.01 -0.10 9.31
CA CYS A 49 -5.72 -0.14 8.63
C CYS A 49 -4.97 -1.42 9.00
N HIS A 50 -4.33 -2.06 8.02
CA HIS A 50 -3.49 -3.23 8.24
C HIS A 50 -2.21 -3.15 7.40
N HIS A 51 -1.16 -3.84 7.83
CA HIS A 51 0.09 -3.92 7.10
C HIS A 51 -0.07 -4.83 5.88
N GLY A 52 0.66 -4.60 4.79
CA GLY A 52 0.57 -5.43 3.56
C GLY A 52 0.92 -6.91 3.74
N TRP A 53 1.50 -7.28 4.89
CA TRP A 53 1.80 -8.67 5.28
C TRP A 53 0.88 -9.21 6.39
N THR A 54 -0.11 -8.44 6.84
CA THR A 54 -1.10 -8.93 7.81
C THR A 54 -2.04 -9.91 7.11
N LEU A 55 -2.11 -11.14 7.61
CA LEU A 55 -3.09 -12.13 7.17
C LEU A 55 -4.46 -11.67 7.67
N HIS A 56 -5.44 -11.73 6.78
CA HIS A 56 -6.79 -11.29 7.08
C HIS A 56 -7.79 -12.04 6.21
N CYS A 57 -9.01 -12.14 6.70
CA CYS A 57 -10.12 -12.75 5.97
C CYS A 57 -11.43 -12.03 6.30
N ALA A 58 -12.50 -12.38 5.60
CA ALA A 58 -13.85 -11.99 5.95
C ALA A 58 -14.75 -13.24 5.96
N PRO A 59 -15.66 -13.38 6.94
CA PRO A 59 -16.66 -14.43 6.89
C PRO A 59 -17.66 -14.16 5.76
N PRO A 60 -18.43 -15.18 5.32
CA PRO A 60 -19.51 -15.00 4.35
C PRO A 60 -20.51 -13.92 4.79
N ASN A 61 -21.01 -13.14 3.85
CA ASN A 61 -22.12 -12.23 4.13
C ASN A 61 -23.44 -13.01 4.21
N GLN A 62 -23.98 -13.16 5.41
CA GLN A 62 -25.24 -13.89 5.66
C GLN A 62 -26.49 -13.02 5.50
N GLU A 63 -26.35 -11.73 5.18
CA GLU A 63 -27.49 -10.83 5.01
C GLU A 63 -27.88 -10.65 3.55
N THR A 64 -29.13 -10.27 3.30
CA THR A 64 -29.66 -10.00 1.96
C THR A 64 -29.12 -8.70 1.36
N ARG A 65 -28.61 -7.78 2.19
CA ARG A 65 -27.95 -6.56 1.74
C ARG A 65 -26.50 -6.80 1.40
N GLN A 66 -26.01 -6.13 0.35
CA GLN A 66 -24.60 -6.16 -0.03
C GLN A 66 -23.73 -5.41 1.00
N ARG A 67 -22.58 -5.98 1.34
CA ARG A 67 -21.51 -5.28 2.06
C ARG A 67 -20.66 -4.51 1.06
N ARG A 68 -20.67 -3.18 1.13
CA ARG A 68 -19.86 -2.29 0.29
C ARG A 68 -18.71 -1.70 1.11
N ALA A 69 -17.50 -1.73 0.55
CA ALA A 69 -16.30 -1.17 1.15
C ALA A 69 -15.38 -0.63 0.05
N LEU A 70 -14.49 0.29 0.42
CA LEU A 70 -13.40 0.78 -0.42
C LEU A 70 -12.07 0.34 0.19
N ALA A 71 -11.22 -0.32 -0.58
CA ALA A 71 -9.86 -0.64 -0.18
C ALA A 71 -8.88 0.33 -0.87
N VAL A 72 -7.94 0.88 -0.10
CA VAL A 72 -6.88 1.75 -0.61
C VAL A 72 -5.53 1.23 -0.11
N SER A 73 -4.63 0.93 -1.04
CA SER A 73 -3.29 0.44 -0.74
C SER A 73 -2.26 1.56 -0.90
N TYR A 74 -1.46 1.75 0.14
CA TYR A 74 -0.32 2.67 0.13
C TYR A 74 0.98 1.89 0.06
N PHE A 75 1.93 2.38 -0.72
CA PHE A 75 3.29 1.86 -0.78
C PHE A 75 4.30 3.00 -0.68
N ILE A 76 5.55 2.66 -0.35
CA ILE A 76 6.59 3.66 -0.11
C ILE A 76 6.95 4.44 -1.37
N ASP A 77 7.13 5.76 -1.23
CA ASP A 77 7.62 6.61 -2.33
C ASP A 77 8.98 6.11 -2.83
N GLY A 78 9.11 5.94 -4.14
CA GLY A 78 10.31 5.37 -4.74
C GLY A 78 10.33 3.85 -4.88
N ALA A 79 9.25 3.15 -4.50
CA ALA A 79 9.10 1.73 -4.80
C ALA A 79 9.33 1.42 -6.29
N VAL A 80 9.90 0.26 -6.56
CA VAL A 80 10.18 -0.23 -7.91
C VAL A 80 9.09 -1.22 -8.32
N ARG A 81 8.60 -1.10 -9.55
CA ARG A 81 7.65 -2.06 -10.10
C ARG A 81 8.34 -3.41 -10.27
N VAL A 82 7.77 -4.45 -9.67
CA VAL A 82 8.19 -5.84 -9.88
C VAL A 82 7.50 -6.42 -11.13
N ALA A 83 8.05 -7.50 -11.68
CA ALA A 83 7.36 -8.25 -12.73
C ALA A 83 6.04 -8.81 -12.17
N ASP A 84 5.04 -8.95 -13.03
CA ASP A 84 3.77 -9.56 -12.62
C ASP A 84 4.04 -11.03 -12.24
N PRO A 85 3.44 -11.54 -11.14
CA PRO A 85 3.64 -12.92 -10.73
C PRO A 85 3.13 -13.88 -11.82
N ALA A 86 3.85 -14.98 -12.03
CA ALA A 86 3.52 -15.97 -13.06
C ALA A 86 2.12 -16.58 -12.88
N ASP A 87 1.64 -16.66 -11.63
CA ASP A 87 0.39 -17.30 -11.24
C ASP A 87 -0.66 -16.29 -10.72
N GLY A 88 -0.57 -15.01 -11.13
CA GLY A 88 -1.40 -13.94 -10.60
C GLY A 88 -2.91 -14.22 -10.75
N TYR A 89 -3.65 -14.11 -9.64
CA TYR A 89 -5.11 -14.05 -9.68
C TYR A 89 -5.50 -12.75 -10.40
N GLY A 90 -6.18 -12.87 -11.55
CA GLY A 90 -6.52 -11.72 -12.40
C GLY A 90 -7.46 -10.68 -11.77
N GLU A 91 -7.99 -10.95 -10.58
CA GLU A 91 -8.82 -10.05 -9.78
C GLU A 91 -8.16 -8.69 -9.54
N ASP A 92 -6.85 -8.68 -9.24
CA ASP A 92 -6.14 -7.44 -8.90
C ASP A 92 -5.85 -6.55 -10.12
N ARG A 93 -6.01 -7.10 -11.34
CA ARG A 93 -5.72 -6.38 -12.58
C ARG A 93 -6.51 -5.07 -12.68
N GLU A 94 -7.77 -5.09 -12.27
CA GLU A 94 -8.62 -3.90 -12.29
C GLU A 94 -8.04 -2.74 -11.46
N SER A 95 -7.33 -3.05 -10.37
CA SER A 95 -6.74 -2.07 -9.46
C SER A 95 -5.50 -1.36 -10.03
N HIS A 96 -4.76 -2.00 -10.96
CA HIS A 96 -3.47 -1.46 -11.41
C HIS A 96 -3.30 -1.31 -12.93
N HIS A 97 -4.15 -1.91 -13.76
CA HIS A 97 -3.95 -1.96 -15.21
C HIS A 97 -3.83 -0.59 -15.88
N ALA A 98 -4.50 0.44 -15.34
CA ALA A 98 -4.51 1.78 -15.90
C ALA A 98 -3.12 2.46 -15.90
N TRP A 99 -2.21 2.03 -15.02
CA TRP A 99 -0.87 2.60 -14.91
C TRP A 99 0.25 1.56 -15.06
N SER A 100 0.02 0.29 -14.72
CA SER A 100 1.09 -0.71 -14.63
C SER A 100 1.74 -1.05 -15.97
N THR A 101 0.99 -0.95 -17.07
CA THR A 101 1.49 -1.18 -18.44
C THR A 101 2.40 -0.06 -18.95
N GLN A 102 2.30 1.13 -18.35
CA GLN A 102 3.09 2.31 -18.72
C GLN A 102 4.43 2.40 -17.95
N ILE A 103 4.62 1.54 -16.95
CA ILE A 103 5.83 1.48 -16.13
C ILE A 103 6.46 0.11 -16.36
N ALA A 104 7.65 0.06 -16.96
CA ALA A 104 8.35 -1.21 -17.13
C ALA A 104 8.77 -1.82 -15.77
N PRO A 105 8.83 -3.17 -15.64
CA PRO A 105 9.42 -3.80 -14.46
C PRO A 105 10.85 -3.32 -14.23
N GLY A 106 11.26 -3.22 -12.96
CA GLY A 106 12.55 -2.65 -12.56
C GLY A 106 12.60 -1.11 -12.57
N ARG A 107 11.53 -0.43 -13.02
CA ARG A 107 11.43 1.04 -12.95
C ARG A 107 10.67 1.49 -11.72
N ARG A 108 11.02 2.68 -11.22
CA ARG A 108 10.27 3.35 -10.15
C ARG A 108 8.79 3.45 -10.53
N ALA A 109 7.91 3.09 -9.60
CA ALA A 109 6.46 3.26 -9.72
C ALA A 109 6.09 4.75 -9.63
N ALA A 110 6.33 5.49 -10.71
CA ALA A 110 6.06 6.92 -10.84
C ALA A 110 5.02 7.14 -11.94
N HIS A 111 3.83 7.61 -11.57
CA HIS A 111 2.73 7.86 -12.50
C HIS A 111 1.76 8.89 -11.91
N SER A 112 0.99 9.59 -12.74
CA SER A 112 0.00 10.57 -12.28
C SER A 112 -1.09 9.96 -11.39
N LEU A 113 -1.43 8.69 -11.62
CA LEU A 113 -2.35 7.89 -10.79
C LEU A 113 -1.71 7.33 -9.50
N LEU A 114 -0.41 7.57 -9.28
CA LEU A 114 0.31 7.16 -8.07
C LEU A 114 0.83 8.41 -7.32
N PRO A 115 -0.06 9.28 -6.83
CA PRO A 115 0.34 10.53 -6.21
C PRO A 115 1.04 10.30 -4.87
N VAL A 116 2.06 11.12 -4.58
CA VAL A 116 2.63 11.19 -3.23
C VAL A 116 1.61 11.85 -2.31
N VAL A 117 1.16 11.09 -1.30
CA VAL A 117 0.15 11.55 -0.34
C VAL A 117 0.76 12.31 0.85
N TRP A 118 2.04 12.07 1.17
CA TRP A 118 2.73 12.78 2.25
C TRP A 118 4.25 12.95 2.02
N PRO A 119 4.83 14.14 2.28
CA PRO A 119 4.11 15.41 2.36
C PRO A 119 3.41 15.67 1.02
N PRO A 120 2.27 16.42 0.99
CA PRO A 120 1.53 16.64 -0.24
C PRO A 120 2.46 17.18 -1.34
N SER A 121 2.27 16.76 -2.59
CA SER A 121 3.12 17.18 -3.72
C SER A 121 3.32 18.71 -3.80
N ALA A 122 2.33 19.51 -3.40
CA ALA A 122 2.45 20.97 -3.28
C ALA A 122 3.59 21.40 -2.31
N ALA A 123 3.77 20.71 -1.19
CA ALA A 123 4.84 20.96 -0.23
C ALA A 123 6.22 20.57 -0.77
N ARG A 124 6.31 19.57 -1.68
CA ARG A 124 7.57 19.20 -2.36
C ARG A 124 8.03 20.25 -3.37
N HIS A 125 7.10 20.83 -4.13
CA HIS A 125 7.42 21.93 -5.06
C HIS A 125 7.97 23.16 -4.30
N ASN A 126 7.38 23.49 -3.14
CA ASN A 126 7.86 24.60 -2.31
C ASN A 126 9.27 24.37 -1.73
N ARG A 127 9.60 23.16 -1.28
CA ARG A 127 10.95 22.84 -0.77
C ARG A 127 12.03 22.89 -1.86
N ALA A 128 11.74 22.41 -3.06
CA ALA A 128 12.68 22.47 -4.18
C ALA A 128 12.94 23.91 -4.67
N ALA A 129 11.93 24.78 -4.59
CA ALA A 129 12.08 26.20 -4.89
C ALA A 129 12.95 26.93 -3.84
N GLN A 130 12.76 26.61 -2.55
CA GLN A 130 13.53 27.19 -1.45
C GLN A 130 15.02 26.79 -1.47
N SER A 131 15.35 25.53 -1.79
CA SER A 131 16.75 25.08 -1.85
C SER A 131 17.53 25.67 -3.04
N ARG A 132 16.86 25.94 -4.16
CA ARG A 132 17.44 26.64 -5.33
C ARG A 132 17.67 28.13 -5.06
N SER A 133 16.80 28.77 -4.27
CA SER A 133 16.96 30.16 -3.83
C SER A 133 18.16 30.32 -2.87
N GLN A 134 18.31 29.43 -1.88
CA GLN A 134 19.42 29.48 -0.93
C GLN A 134 20.80 29.27 -1.58
N ARG A 135 20.90 28.39 -2.60
CA ARG A 135 22.15 28.20 -3.36
C ARG A 135 22.55 29.40 -4.24
N ARG A 136 21.62 30.30 -4.57
CA ARG A 136 21.90 31.53 -5.34
C ARG A 136 22.26 32.72 -4.46
N GLY A 137 21.92 32.68 -3.16
CA GLY A 137 22.17 33.78 -2.22
C GLY A 137 23.55 33.79 -1.55
N SER A 138 24.37 32.74 -1.70
CA SER A 138 25.67 32.62 -1.03
C SER A 138 26.88 32.97 -1.93
N GLY A 139 26.65 33.62 -3.07
CA GLY A 139 27.68 33.88 -4.09
C GLY A 139 27.82 35.36 -4.45
N SER A 140 27.94 36.27 -3.47
CA SER A 140 28.33 37.66 -3.72
C SER A 140 29.01 38.28 -2.51
N GLY A 141 30.35 38.30 -2.55
CA GLY A 141 31.23 39.01 -1.63
C GLY A 141 32.58 38.30 -1.64
N SER A 142 33.71 38.88 -2.02
CA SER A 142 34.06 40.28 -2.29
C SER A 142 35.36 40.24 -3.11
N GLY A 143 35.38 40.86 -4.28
CA GLY A 143 36.61 41.15 -5.02
C GLY A 143 36.61 42.63 -5.40
N GLY A 144 37.47 43.43 -4.77
CA GLY A 144 37.64 44.83 -5.15
C GLY A 144 38.48 45.67 -4.19
N GLY A 145 39.64 46.11 -4.69
CA GLY A 145 40.48 47.19 -4.14
C GLY A 145 41.58 46.68 -3.21
N GLY A 146 42.86 46.94 -3.42
CA GLY A 146 43.61 47.79 -4.34
C GLY A 146 45.05 47.80 -3.87
#